data_AF-A0A6P0LAP0-F1
#
_entry.id   AF-A0A6P0LAP0-F1
#
_cell.length_a   1.000
_cell.length_b   1.000
_cell.length_c   1.000
_cell.angle_alpha   90.00
_cell.angle_beta   90.00
_cell.angle_gamma   90.00
#
_symmetry.space_group_name_H-M   'P 1'
#
loop_
_entity.id
_entity.type
_entity.pdbx_description
1 polymer ?
#
loop_
_entity_poly.entity_id
_entity_poly.type
_entity_poly.pdbx_seq_one_letter_code
_entity_poly.pdbx_strand_id
1 'polypeptide(L)'
;MISKETLFAISLFPYLGFLWFLTRSGQTPRLALIGFYVLLVFVFITIPAGIYSEVVYQEALADVDWLHGSAEFFLTLSNTLVVLGFRQAIMEHIAKGKGSRE
;
A
#
# COMPACT_ATOMS: atom_id res chain seq x y z
N MET A 1 18.67 6.14 21.45
CA MET A 1 17.87 5.00 20.97
C MET A 1 17.20 5.43 19.67
N ILE A 2 17.15 4.59 18.63
CA ILE A 2 16.45 4.93 17.39
C ILE A 2 14.94 4.95 17.67
N SER A 3 14.24 6.01 17.29
CA SER A 3 12.80 6.16 17.52
C SER A 3 11.97 5.39 16.48
N LYS A 4 10.70 5.09 16.78
CA LYS A 4 9.81 4.33 15.87
C LYS A 4 9.59 5.08 14.56
N GLU A 5 9.48 6.39 14.64
CA GLU A 5 9.29 7.31 13.52
C GLU A 5 10.53 7.31 12.63
N THR A 6 11.72 7.25 13.24
CA THR A 6 12.99 7.14 12.51
C THR A 6 13.08 5.80 11.76
N LEU A 7 12.68 4.69 12.40
CA LEU A 7 12.64 3.38 11.75
C LEU A 7 11.65 3.34 10.58
N PHE A 8 10.48 3.98 10.73
CA PHE A 8 9.49 4.09 9.67
C PHE A 8 9.98 4.96 8.50
N ALA A 9 10.59 6.12 8.78
CA ALA A 9 11.14 6.98 7.76
C ALA A 9 12.28 6.27 6.98
N ILE A 10 13.13 5.51 7.67
CA ILE A 10 14.18 4.72 7.02
C ILE A 10 13.58 3.58 6.18
N SER A 11 12.49 2.94 6.61
CA SER A 11 11.86 1.85 5.86
C SER A 11 11.13 2.30 4.59
N LEU A 12 10.82 3.60 4.45
CA LEU A 12 10.32 4.16 3.19
C LEU A 12 11.34 4.04 2.05
N PHE A 13 12.63 4.17 2.33
CA PHE A 13 13.66 4.07 1.30
C PHE A 13 13.68 2.71 0.57
N PRO A 14 13.78 1.55 1.26
CA PRO A 14 13.69 0.26 0.59
C PRO A 14 12.33 0.02 -0.06
N TYR A 15 11.24 0.58 0.49
CA TYR A 15 9.92 0.50 -0.14
C TYR A 15 9.85 1.23 -1.49
N LEU A 16 10.43 2.44 -1.59
CA LEU A 16 10.52 3.18 -2.84
C LEU A 16 11.39 2.43 -3.86
N GLY A 17 12.50 1.82 -3.42
CA GLY A 17 13.32 0.96 -4.26
C GLY A 17 12.55 -0.25 -4.80
N PHE A 18 11.74 -0.90 -3.95
CA PHE A 18 10.83 -1.97 -4.34
C PHE A 18 9.81 -1.51 -5.38
N LEU A 19 9.18 -0.35 -5.17
CA LEU A 19 8.17 0.18 -6.10
C LEU A 19 8.78 0.56 -7.45
N TRP A 20 9.96 1.17 -7.44
CA TRP A 20 10.73 1.44 -8.65
C TRP A 20 11.06 0.15 -9.40
N PHE A 21 11.51 -0.89 -8.69
CA PHE A 21 11.83 -2.19 -9.29
C PHE A 21 10.60 -2.85 -9.93
N LEU A 22 9.46 -2.90 -9.24
CA LEU A 22 8.21 -3.44 -9.80
C LEU A 22 7.78 -2.69 -11.07
N THR A 23 7.86 -1.36 -11.02
CA THR A 23 7.49 -0.49 -12.15
C THR A 23 8.43 -0.68 -13.33
N ARG A 24 9.74 -0.82 -13.08
CA ARG A 24 10.76 -1.03 -14.10
C ARG A 24 10.68 -2.43 -14.73
N SER A 25 10.35 -3.44 -13.93
CA SER A 25 10.25 -4.84 -14.39
C SER A 25 9.14 -5.03 -15.42
N GLY A 26 8.02 -4.31 -15.29
CA GLY A 26 6.87 -4.43 -16.20
C GLY A 26 6.14 -5.78 -16.15
N GLN A 27 6.60 -6.71 -15.31
CA GLN A 27 6.00 -8.03 -15.09
C GLN A 27 4.86 -8.00 -14.06
N THR A 28 4.73 -6.91 -13.31
CA THR A 28 3.72 -6.78 -12.26
C THR A 28 2.35 -6.46 -12.85
N PRO A 29 1.27 -7.12 -12.37
CA PRO A 29 -0.08 -6.80 -12.81
C PRO A 29 -0.42 -5.35 -12.49
N ARG A 30 -0.96 -4.60 -13.46
CA ARG A 30 -1.23 -3.15 -13.31
C ARG A 30 -2.10 -2.85 -12.09
N LEU A 31 -3.09 -3.68 -11.80
CA LEU A 31 -3.97 -3.51 -10.64
C LEU A 31 -3.23 -3.67 -9.32
N ALA A 32 -2.27 -4.61 -9.24
CA ALA A 32 -1.45 -4.79 -8.05
C ALA A 32 -0.47 -3.62 -7.85
N LEU A 33 0.12 -3.14 -8.95
CA LEU A 33 0.98 -1.95 -8.95
C LEU A 33 0.20 -0.72 -8.46
N ILE A 34 -1.03 -0.51 -8.94
CA ILE A 34 -1.91 0.57 -8.44
C ILE A 34 -2.12 0.43 -6.93
N GLY A 35 -2.39 -0.78 -6.43
CA GLY A 35 -2.52 -1.03 -4.99
C GLY A 35 -1.28 -0.58 -4.20
N PHE A 36 -0.07 -0.92 -4.65
CA PHE A 36 1.15 -0.45 -4.01
C PHE A 36 1.32 1.08 -4.07
N TYR A 37 0.98 1.72 -5.19
CA TYR A 37 1.01 3.19 -5.26
C TYR A 37 -0.04 3.85 -4.36
N VAL A 38 -1.24 3.27 -4.23
CA VAL A 38 -2.26 3.74 -3.30
C VAL A 38 -1.76 3.64 -1.86
N LEU A 39 -1.06 2.57 -1.49
CA LEU A 39 -0.42 2.46 -0.17
C LEU A 39 0.59 3.59 0.06
N LEU A 40 1.42 3.92 -0.94
CA LEU A 40 2.38 5.02 -0.82
C LEU A 40 1.67 6.36 -0.60
N VAL A 41 0.63 6.65 -1.39
CA VAL A 41 -0.19 7.86 -1.23
C VAL A 41 -0.84 7.90 0.15
N PHE A 42 -1.36 6.77 0.63
CA PHE A 42 -1.92 6.63 1.96
C PHE A 42 -0.90 7.00 3.06
N VAL A 43 0.35 6.54 2.94
CA VAL A 43 1.41 6.93 3.88
C VAL A 43 1.68 8.43 3.84
N PHE A 44 1.75 9.02 2.65
CA PHE A 44 1.94 10.47 2.51
C PHE A 44 0.81 11.30 3.12
N ILE A 45 -0.42 10.79 3.15
CA ILE A 45 -1.58 11.48 3.75
C ILE A 45 -1.64 11.23 5.27
N THR A 46 -1.30 10.03 5.73
CA THR A 46 -1.44 9.68 7.15
C THR A 46 -0.36 10.27 8.04
N ILE A 47 0.84 10.56 7.52
CA ILE A 47 1.87 11.29 8.28
C ILE A 47 1.37 12.70 8.70
N PRO A 48 0.93 13.59 7.79
CA PRO A 48 0.42 14.90 8.18
C PRO A 48 -0.91 14.82 8.94
N ALA A 49 -1.78 13.86 8.61
CA ALA A 49 -3.00 13.65 9.39
C ALA A 49 -2.68 13.24 10.85
N GLY A 50 -1.64 12.44 11.06
CA GLY A 50 -1.17 12.04 12.38
C GLY A 50 -0.65 13.24 13.17
N ILE A 51 0.19 14.06 12.54
CA ILE A 51 0.69 15.31 13.13
C ILE A 51 -0.48 16.25 13.46
N TYR A 52 -1.46 16.40 12.56
CA TYR A 52 -2.64 17.23 12.79
C TYR A 52 -3.47 16.73 13.98
N SER A 53 -3.60 15.41 14.14
CA SER A 53 -4.35 14.81 15.25
C SER A 53 -3.71 15.11 16.59
N GLU A 54 -2.39 14.91 16.67
CA GLU A 54 -1.62 15.17 17.89
C GLU A 54 -1.63 16.66 18.26
N VAL A 55 -1.57 17.55 17.26
CA VAL A 55 -1.56 19.01 17.49
C VAL A 55 -2.95 19.54 17.87
N VAL A 56 -4.02 19.12 17.17
CA VAL A 56 -5.36 19.71 17.31
C VAL A 56 -6.22 18.97 18.31
N TYR A 57 -6.23 17.63 18.24
CA TYR A 57 -7.07 16.80 19.10
C TYR A 57 -6.32 16.35 20.37
N GLN A 58 -5.00 16.58 20.47
CA GLN A 58 -4.14 16.12 21.58
C GLN A 58 -4.20 14.60 21.80
N GLU A 59 -4.63 13.88 20.77
CA GLU A 59 -4.88 12.44 20.78
C GLU A 59 -4.20 11.80 19.57
N ALA A 60 -3.90 10.50 19.68
CA ALA A 60 -3.30 9.79 18.57
C ALA A 60 -4.29 9.69 17.41
N LEU A 61 -3.79 9.55 16.17
CA LEU A 61 -4.64 9.32 15.00
C LEU A 61 -5.60 8.13 15.17
N ALA A 62 -5.22 7.15 16.00
CA ALA A 62 -6.02 5.98 16.32
C ALA A 62 -7.20 6.26 17.25
N ASP A 63 -7.15 7.34 18.03
CA ASP A 63 -8.21 7.71 18.98
C ASP A 63 -9.29 8.58 18.31
N VAL A 64 -9.01 9.14 17.13
CA VAL A 64 -9.99 9.90 16.33
C VAL A 64 -10.76 8.95 15.41
N ASP A 65 -11.94 8.49 15.84
CA ASP A 65 -12.75 7.47 15.16
C ASP A 65 -12.90 7.66 13.65
N TRP A 66 -13.21 8.88 13.19
CA TRP A 66 -13.37 9.16 11.77
C TRP A 66 -12.05 9.01 11.00
N LEU A 67 -10.94 9.44 11.60
CA LEU A 67 -9.64 9.41 10.97
C LEU A 67 -9.04 8.01 11.01
N HIS A 68 -9.17 7.31 12.13
CA HIS A 68 -8.81 5.91 12.28
C HIS A 68 -9.58 5.03 11.29
N GLY A 69 -10.92 5.13 11.27
CA GLY A 69 -11.75 4.34 10.35
C GLY A 69 -11.46 4.64 8.87
N SER A 70 -11.18 5.90 8.53
CA SER A 70 -10.74 6.24 7.17
C SER A 70 -9.40 5.57 6.82
N ALA A 71 -8.48 5.51 7.78
CA ALA A 71 -7.17 4.92 7.56
C ALA A 71 -7.24 3.40 7.36
N GLU A 72 -8.06 2.72 8.17
CA GLU A 72 -8.33 1.28 8.03
C GLU A 72 -9.01 0.96 6.69
N PHE A 73 -9.96 1.79 6.26
CA PHE A 73 -10.61 1.63 4.97
C PHE A 73 -9.61 1.75 3.81
N PHE A 74 -8.75 2.77 3.82
CA PHE A 74 -7.74 2.97 2.78
C PHE A 74 -6.73 1.80 2.72
N LEU A 75 -6.26 1.33 3.87
CA LEU A 75 -5.39 0.16 3.94
C LEU A 75 -6.08 -1.10 3.39
N THR A 76 -7.34 -1.30 3.75
CA THR A 76 -8.15 -2.42 3.25
C THR A 76 -8.33 -2.36 1.75
N LEU A 77 -8.66 -1.18 1.21
CA LEU A 77 -8.82 -0.96 -0.21
C LEU A 77 -7.51 -1.23 -0.97
N SER A 78 -6.40 -0.65 -0.49
CA SER A 78 -5.06 -0.84 -1.05
C SER A 78 -4.67 -2.32 -1.13
N ASN A 79 -4.79 -3.04 -0.01
CA ASN A 79 -4.45 -4.46 0.06
C ASN A 79 -5.36 -5.32 -0.81
N THR A 80 -6.65 -4.98 -0.89
CA THR A 80 -7.61 -5.66 -1.77
C THR A 80 -7.22 -5.50 -3.24
N LEU A 81 -6.81 -4.30 -3.67
CA LEU A 81 -6.32 -4.06 -5.03
C LEU A 81 -5.07 -4.90 -5.36
N VAL A 82 -4.13 -5.00 -4.40
CA VAL A 82 -2.94 -5.86 -4.54
C VAL A 82 -3.35 -7.32 -4.75
N VAL A 83 -4.19 -7.87 -3.87
CA VAL A 83 -4.63 -9.26 -3.93
C VAL A 83 -5.40 -9.54 -5.24
N LEU A 84 -6.33 -8.68 -5.61
CA LEU A 84 -7.10 -8.82 -6.84
C LEU A 84 -6.20 -8.75 -8.08
N GLY A 85 -5.20 -7.86 -8.09
CA GLY A 85 -4.27 -7.74 -9.19
C GLY A 85 -3.42 -8.99 -9.41
N PHE A 86 -2.90 -9.58 -8.35
CA PHE A 86 -2.17 -10.85 -8.45
C PHE A 86 -3.09 -12.02 -8.79
N ARG A 87 -4.30 -12.07 -8.21
CA ARG A 87 -5.30 -13.10 -8.55
C ARG A 87 -5.61 -13.10 -10.05
N GLN A 88 -5.81 -11.92 -10.64
CA GLN A 88 -6.08 -11.80 -12.08
C GLN A 88 -4.92 -12.35 -12.92
N ALA A 89 -3.68 -12.01 -12.59
CA ALA A 89 -2.53 -12.49 -13.34
C ALA A 89 -2.29 -14.00 -13.22
N ILE A 90 -2.53 -14.57 -12.03
CA ILE A 90 -2.47 -16.03 -11.82
C ILE A 90 -3.55 -16.71 -12.68
N MET A 91 -4.78 -16.20 -12.66
CA MET A 91 -5.88 -16.76 -13.46
C MET A 91 -5.59 -16.69 -14.97
N GLU A 92 -5.05 -15.57 -15.45
CA GLU A 92 -4.65 -15.43 -16.86
C GLU A 92 -3.55 -16.42 -17.25
N HIS A 93 -2.57 -16.62 -16.37
CA HIS A 93 -1.49 -17.58 -16.59
C HIS A 93 -2.01 -19.03 -16.63
N ILE A 94 -2.90 -19.40 -15.71
CA ILE A 94 -3.54 -20.73 -15.69
C ILE A 94 -4.39 -20.94 -16.96
N ALA A 95 -5.15 -19.94 -17.40
CA ALA A 95 -5.97 -20.03 -18.61
C ALA A 95 -5.11 -20.24 -19.88
N LYS A 96 -4.02 -19.47 -20.03
CA LYS A 96 -3.05 -19.63 -21.12
C LYS A 96 -2.39 -21.01 -21.11
N GLY A 97 -2.08 -21.56 -19.93
CA GLY A 97 -1.49 -22.88 -19.79
C GLY A 97 -2.41 -24.05 -20.17
N LYS A 98 -3.73 -23.87 -20.12
CA LYS A 98 -4.71 -24.89 -20.55
C LYS A 98 -4.91 -24.91 -22.06
N GLY A 99 -4.97 -23.75 -22.72
CA GLY A 99 -5.17 -23.67 -24.17
C GLY A 99 -3.98 -24.11 -25.04
N SER A 100 -2.82 -24.39 -24.46
CA SER A 100 -1.65 -24.95 -25.17
C SER A 100 -1.56 -26.48 -25.09
N ARG A 101 -2.46 -27.14 -24.36
CA ARG A 101 -2.50 -28.61 -24.17
C ARG A 101 -3.66 -29.28 -24.92
N GLU A 102 -4.43 -28.52 -25.69
CA GLU A 102 -5.49 -28.97 -26.60
C GLU A 102 -5.05 -28.70 -28.04
#